data_AF-A0A6G3WL67-F1
#
_entry.id   AF-A0A6G3WL67-F1
#
_cell.length_a   1.000
_cell.length_b   1.000
_cell.length_c   1.000
_cell.angle_alpha   90.00
_cell.angle_beta   90.00
_cell.angle_gamma   90.00
#
_symmetry.space_group_name_H-M   'P 1'
#
loop_
_entity.id
_entity.type
_entity.pdbx_description
1 polymer ?
#
loop_
_entity_poly.entity_id
_entity_poly.type
_entity_poly.pdbx_seq_one_letter_code
_entity_poly.pdbx_strand_id
1 'polypeptide(L)'
;RPLVTGMVSPRECLAFGIALAVISTVWFGLLVNWLSAALALGALLFYVVIYTMLLKRRTSQNIVWGGIAGCMPVLIGWSAVTNELSWAAVILFAVIFFWTPPHYWP
;
A
#
# COMPACT_ATOMS: atom_id res chain seq x y z
N ARG A 1 7.93 7.22 -18.89
CA ARG A 1 6.68 6.59 -18.35
C ARG A 1 5.73 6.35 -19.52
N PRO A 2 5.28 5.10 -19.80
CA PRO A 2 4.47 4.77 -20.99
C PRO A 2 3.22 5.63 -21.20
N LEU A 3 2.57 6.02 -20.11
CA LEU A 3 1.40 6.92 -20.13
C LEU A 3 1.76 8.35 -20.60
N VAL A 4 2.97 8.84 -20.30
CA VAL A 4 3.44 10.19 -20.68
C VAL A 4 3.87 10.21 -22.15
N THR A 5 4.38 9.10 -22.67
CA THR A 5 4.82 8.94 -24.06
C THR A 5 3.68 8.53 -24.99
N GLY A 6 2.44 8.38 -24.49
CA GLY A 6 1.27 8.01 -25.30
C GLY A 6 1.23 6.58 -25.79
N MET A 7 2.12 5.70 -25.31
CA MET A 7 2.17 4.29 -25.73
C MET A 7 1.00 3.48 -25.18
N VAL A 8 0.35 3.96 -24.13
CA VAL A 8 -0.83 3.33 -23.51
C VAL A 8 -1.80 4.45 -23.12
N SER A 9 -3.08 4.29 -23.43
CA SER A 9 -4.11 5.27 -23.08
C SER A 9 -4.41 5.26 -21.56
N PRO A 10 -4.91 6.39 -21.01
CA PRO A 10 -5.30 6.44 -19.59
C PRO A 10 -6.37 5.40 -19.21
N ARG A 11 -7.27 5.07 -20.13
CA ARG A 11 -8.33 4.08 -19.90
C ARG A 11 -7.77 2.67 -19.80
N GLU A 12 -6.83 2.31 -20.68
CA GLU A 12 -6.15 1.02 -20.63
C GLU A 12 -5.33 0.87 -19.34
N CYS A 13 -4.60 1.91 -18.94
CA CYS A 13 -3.87 1.91 -17.67
C CYS A 13 -4.80 1.73 -16.46
N LEU A 14 -5.95 2.40 -16.45
CA LEU A 14 -6.92 2.27 -15.36
C LEU A 14 -7.52 0.87 -15.31
N ALA A 15 -7.97 0.34 -16.44
CA ALA A 15 -8.52 -1.01 -16.54
C ALA A 15 -7.50 -2.07 -16.09
N PHE A 16 -6.25 -1.93 -16.52
CA PHE A 16 -5.14 -2.79 -16.10
C PHE A 16 -4.90 -2.72 -14.59
N GLY A 17 -4.86 -1.52 -14.02
CA GLY A 17 -4.68 -1.33 -12.57
C GLY A 17 -5.80 -1.95 -11.74
N ILE A 18 -7.06 -1.76 -12.16
CA ILE A 18 -8.23 -2.35 -11.48
C ILE A 18 -8.19 -3.88 -11.60
N ALA A 19 -7.90 -4.42 -12.80
CA ALA A 19 -7.80 -5.85 -13.01
C ALA A 19 -6.73 -6.47 -12.10
N LEU A 20 -5.53 -5.88 -12.03
CA LEU A 20 -4.48 -6.34 -11.12
C LEU A 20 -4.90 -6.26 -9.65
N ALA A 21 -5.57 -5.19 -9.23
CA ALA A 21 -6.05 -5.04 -7.86
C ALA A 21 -7.05 -6.17 -7.49
N VAL A 22 -8.00 -6.47 -8.36
CA VAL A 22 -8.98 -7.54 -8.14
C VAL A 22 -8.30 -8.91 -8.13
N ILE A 23 -7.48 -9.20 -9.16
CA ILE A 23 -6.79 -10.49 -9.29
C ILE A 23 -5.90 -10.74 -8.08
N SER A 24 -5.06 -9.78 -7.71
CA SER A 24 -4.15 -9.93 -6.55
C SER A 24 -4.88 -10.09 -5.23
N THR A 25 -6.01 -9.39 -5.03
CA THR A 25 -6.81 -9.50 -3.81
C THR A 25 -7.45 -10.88 -3.69
N VAL A 26 -8.06 -11.39 -4.77
CA VAL A 26 -8.63 -12.74 -4.80
C VAL A 26 -7.53 -13.80 -4.63
N TRP A 27 -6.38 -13.61 -5.28
CA TRP A 27 -5.22 -14.49 -5.16
C TRP A 27 -4.76 -14.60 -3.70
N PHE A 28 -4.61 -13.47 -3.00
CA PHE A 28 -4.27 -13.45 -1.57
C PHE A 28 -5.36 -14.11 -0.72
N GLY A 29 -6.63 -13.80 -0.97
CA GLY A 29 -7.75 -14.34 -0.18
C GLY A 29 -7.86 -15.86 -0.27
N LEU A 30 -7.61 -16.43 -1.46
CA LEU A 30 -7.74 -17.86 -1.71
C LEU A 30 -6.48 -18.65 -1.38
N LEU A 31 -5.28 -18.10 -1.64
CA LEU A 31 -4.02 -18.84 -1.52
C LEU A 31 -3.19 -18.49 -0.29
N VAL A 32 -3.54 -17.42 0.45
CA VAL A 32 -2.84 -16.99 1.66
C VAL A 32 -3.81 -16.91 2.83
N ASN A 33 -4.61 -15.84 2.89
CA ASN A 33 -5.76 -15.68 3.78
C ASN A 33 -6.44 -14.31 3.52
N TRP A 34 -7.67 -14.18 3.99
CA TRP A 34 -8.48 -12.97 3.82
C TRP A 34 -7.99 -11.77 4.64
N LEU A 35 -7.29 -11.98 5.76
CA LEU A 35 -6.73 -10.91 6.57
C LEU A 35 -5.62 -10.16 5.80
N SER A 36 -4.65 -10.90 5.26
CA SER A 36 -3.58 -10.34 4.43
C SER A 36 -4.12 -9.71 3.14
N ALA A 37 -5.14 -10.31 2.53
CA ALA A 37 -5.81 -9.75 1.36
C ALA A 37 -6.43 -8.38 1.67
N ALA A 38 -7.17 -8.27 2.78
CA ALA A 38 -7.78 -7.03 3.21
C ALA A 38 -6.75 -5.95 3.56
N LEU A 39 -5.65 -6.31 4.24
CA LEU A 39 -4.55 -5.39 4.54
C LEU A 39 -3.85 -4.90 3.26
N ALA A 40 -3.61 -5.78 2.29
CA ALA A 40 -3.00 -5.43 1.01
C ALA A 40 -3.90 -4.50 0.19
N LEU A 41 -5.20 -4.80 0.11
CA LEU A 41 -6.17 -3.93 -0.56
C LEU A 41 -6.28 -2.57 0.14
N GLY A 42 -6.34 -2.56 1.48
CA GLY A 42 -6.35 -1.35 2.29
C GLY A 42 -5.11 -0.48 2.04
N ALA A 43 -3.92 -1.10 1.99
CA ALA A 43 -2.67 -0.42 1.67
C ALA A 43 -2.69 0.19 0.26
N LEU A 44 -3.18 -0.55 -0.74
CA LEU A 44 -3.32 -0.07 -2.12
C LEU A 44 -4.25 1.14 -2.20
N LEU A 45 -5.44 1.06 -1.59
CA LEU A 45 -6.42 2.15 -1.58
C LEU A 45 -5.90 3.37 -0.83
N PHE A 46 -5.23 3.16 0.31
CA PHE A 46 -4.58 4.24 1.04
C PHE A 46 -3.49 4.91 0.18
N TYR A 47 -2.66 4.14 -0.51
CA TYR A 47 -1.60 4.68 -1.36
C TYR A 47 -2.16 5.51 -2.53
N VAL A 48 -3.22 5.03 -3.19
CA VAL A 48 -3.83 5.72 -4.34
C VAL A 48 -4.61 6.94 -3.88
N VAL A 49 -5.55 6.77 -2.94
CA VAL A 49 -6.49 7.83 -2.55
C VAL A 49 -5.82 8.80 -1.57
N ILE A 50 -5.37 8.28 -0.42
CA ILE A 50 -4.87 9.13 0.67
C ILE A 50 -3.51 9.72 0.30
N TYR A 51 -2.54 8.91 -0.09
CA TYR A 51 -1.22 9.43 -0.43
C TYR A 51 -1.20 10.17 -1.78
N THR A 52 -1.53 9.50 -2.89
CA THR A 52 -1.28 10.02 -4.24
C THR A 52 -2.22 11.14 -4.66
N MET A 53 -3.52 11.01 -4.36
CA MET A 53 -4.53 12.01 -4.75
C MET A 53 -4.65 13.15 -3.74
N LEU A 54 -4.58 12.87 -2.44
CA LEU A 54 -4.81 13.88 -1.39
C LEU A 54 -3.50 14.46 -0.84
N LEU A 55 -2.73 13.68 -0.07
CA LEU A 55 -1.62 14.20 0.72
C LEU A 55 -0.51 14.78 -0.15
N LYS A 56 -0.03 14.01 -1.14
CA LYS A 56 1.10 14.40 -2.01
C LYS A 56 0.89 15.74 -2.70
N ARG A 57 -0.36 16.11 -3.00
CA ARG A 57 -0.70 17.34 -3.73
C ARG A 57 -1.00 18.53 -2.82
N ARG A 58 -1.19 18.30 -1.51
CA ARG A 58 -1.80 19.30 -0.61
C ARG A 58 -1.02 19.58 0.66
N THR A 59 -0.09 18.72 1.08
CA THR A 59 0.63 18.91 2.34
C THR A 59 2.08 18.43 2.23
N SER A 60 2.97 19.12 2.94
CA SER A 60 4.33 18.64 3.18
C SER A 60 4.31 17.32 3.97
N GLN A 61 3.31 17.11 4.84
CA GLN A 61 3.12 15.92 5.69
C GLN A 61 2.85 14.62 4.91
N ASN A 62 2.95 14.65 3.59
CA ASN A 62 2.73 13.49 2.74
C ASN A 62 3.76 12.37 2.96
N ILE A 63 4.98 12.69 3.42
CA ILE A 63 6.00 11.68 3.71
C ILE A 63 5.65 10.92 4.99
N VAL A 64 5.25 11.63 6.05
CA VAL A 64 4.87 11.02 7.33
C VAL A 64 3.64 10.13 7.13
N TRP A 65 2.52 10.72 6.70
CA TRP A 65 1.27 9.96 6.59
C TRP A 65 1.24 9.03 5.39
N GLY A 66 1.93 9.38 4.29
CA GLY A 66 2.11 8.47 3.15
C GLY A 66 2.99 7.28 3.49
N GLY A 67 3.90 7.43 4.46
CA GLY A 67 4.74 6.36 4.99
C GLY A 67 3.94 5.17 5.51
N ILE A 68 2.68 5.37 5.95
CA ILE A 68 1.76 4.28 6.37
C ILE A 68 1.69 3.20 5.29
N ALA A 69 1.46 3.59 4.03
CA ALA A 69 1.38 2.63 2.93
C ALA A 69 2.69 1.88 2.72
N GLY A 70 3.82 2.55 2.96
CA GLY A 70 5.16 1.98 2.82
C GLY A 70 5.50 0.93 3.89
N CYS A 71 4.95 1.04 5.10
CA CYS A 71 5.18 0.08 6.19
C CYS A 71 4.12 -1.02 6.29
N MET A 72 2.98 -0.93 5.58
CA MET A 72 1.97 -2.00 5.51
C MET A 72 2.51 -3.40 5.16
N PRO A 73 3.57 -3.59 4.34
CA PRO A 73 4.15 -4.91 4.08
C PRO A 73 4.54 -5.69 5.35
N VAL A 74 4.87 -5.01 6.45
CA VAL A 74 5.15 -5.67 7.74
C VAL A 74 3.92 -6.41 8.26
N LEU A 75 2.76 -5.75 8.26
CA LEU A 75 1.50 -6.34 8.73
C LEU A 75 0.98 -7.40 7.75
N ILE A 76 1.12 -7.15 6.45
CA ILE A 76 0.73 -8.09 5.39
C ILE A 76 1.57 -9.36 5.48
N GLY A 77 2.91 -9.24 5.61
CA GLY A 77 3.81 -10.37 5.74
C GLY A 77 3.60 -11.17 7.02
N TRP A 78 3.37 -10.49 8.15
CA TRP A 78 3.05 -11.15 9.43
C TRP A 78 1.76 -11.97 9.31
N SER A 79 0.67 -11.31 8.92
CA SER A 79 -0.64 -11.97 8.77
C SER A 79 -0.63 -13.06 7.71
N ALA A 80 0.25 -13.00 6.71
CA ALA A 80 0.31 -14.03 5.66
C ALA A 80 0.72 -15.39 6.22
N VAL A 81 1.55 -15.40 7.27
CA VAL A 81 2.03 -16.63 7.91
C VAL A 81 1.18 -17.00 9.13
N THR A 82 0.78 -16.02 9.94
CA THR A 82 0.11 -16.29 11.22
C THR A 82 -1.41 -16.19 11.16
N ASN A 83 -1.97 -15.60 10.11
CA ASN A 83 -3.39 -15.27 9.97
C ASN A 83 -3.98 -14.50 11.18
N GLU A 84 -3.16 -13.67 11.81
CA GLU A 84 -3.54 -12.80 12.93
C GLU A 84 -2.69 -11.52 12.93
N LEU A 85 -3.05 -10.55 13.77
CA LEU A 85 -2.23 -9.37 14.04
C LEU A 85 -1.84 -9.36 15.52
N SER A 86 -0.57 -9.67 15.78
CA SER A 86 0.00 -9.57 17.12
C SER A 86 0.51 -8.15 17.39
N TRP A 87 0.71 -7.83 18.67
CA TRP A 87 1.38 -6.59 19.05
C TRP A 87 2.81 -6.50 18.48
N ALA A 88 3.50 -7.63 18.30
CA ALA A 88 4.83 -7.64 17.70
C ALA A 88 4.81 -7.10 16.26
N ALA A 89 3.80 -7.50 15.46
CA ALA A 89 3.62 -7.01 14.10
C ALA A 89 3.38 -5.49 14.07
N VAL A 90 2.52 -5.00 14.97
CA VAL A 90 2.17 -3.57 15.08
C VAL A 90 3.38 -2.74 15.53
N ILE A 91 4.17 -3.25 16.49
CA ILE A 91 5.39 -2.59 16.95
C ILE A 91 6.42 -2.52 15.81
N LEU A 92 6.63 -3.61 15.07
CA LEU A 92 7.53 -3.60 13.92
C LEU A 92 7.07 -2.63 12.83
N PHE A 93 5.76 -2.58 12.55
CA PHE A 93 5.18 -1.58 11.67
C PHE A 93 5.50 -0.16 12.16
N ALA A 94 5.34 0.12 13.45
CA ALA A 94 5.61 1.43 14.04
C ALA A 94 7.10 1.80 13.94
N VAL A 95 8.01 0.85 14.16
CA VAL A 95 9.45 1.06 13.99
C VAL A 95 9.77 1.52 12.56
N ILE A 96 9.26 0.81 11.55
CA ILE A 96 9.48 1.19 10.14
C ILE A 96 8.79 2.51 9.81
N PHE A 97 7.59 2.73 10.34
CA PHE A 97 6.83 3.96 10.14
C PHE A 97 7.60 5.18 10.67
N PHE A 98 8.05 5.15 11.93
CA PHE A 98 8.78 6.28 12.54
C PHE A 98 10.22 6.42 12.04
N TRP A 99 10.79 5.38 11.44
CA TRP A 99 12.07 5.49 10.74
C TRP A 99 11.96 6.27 9.42
N THR A 100 10.77 6.28 8.78
CA THR A 100 10.57 6.88 7.45
C THR A 100 10.78 8.41 7.44
N PRO A 101 10.19 9.23 8.35
CA PRO A 101 10.37 10.67 8.29
C PRO A 101 11.83 11.13 8.45
N PRO A 102 12.62 10.70 9.45
CA PRO A 102 14.03 11.11 9.56
C PRO A 102 14.89 10.74 8.36
N HIS A 103 14.54 9.66 7.65
CA HIS A 103 15.30 9.19 6.51
C HIS A 103 14.96 9.93 5.20
N TYR A 104 13.72 10.36 5.04
CA TYR A 104 13.22 10.96 3.80
C TYR A 104 12.91 12.46 3.89
N TRP A 105 12.93 13.03 5.10
CA TRP A 105 12.55 14.41 5.37
C TRP A 105 13.70 15.14 6.10
N PRO A 106 14.57 15.85 5.36
CA PRO A 106 15.52 16.79 5.97
C PRO A 106 14.85 18.06 6.50
#